data_AF-A0A972VR41-F1
#
_entry.id   AF-A0A972VR41-F1
#
_cell.length_a   1.000
_cell.length_b   1.000
_cell.length_c   1.000
_cell.angle_alpha   90.00
_cell.angle_beta   90.00
_cell.angle_gamma   90.00
#
_symmetry.space_group_name_H-M   'P 1'
#
loop_
_entity.id
_entity.type
_entity.pdbx_description
1 polymer ?
#
loop_
_entity_poly.entity_id
_entity_poly.type
_entity_poly.pdbx_seq_one_letter_code
_entity_poly.pdbx_strand_id
1 'polypeptide(L)' 'ALAFAQSLPYGVYIAMNGRYFDNDKVRKNKNTGIFEEI' A
#
# COMPACT_ATOMS: atom_id res chain seq x y z
N ALA A 1 -3.94 8.42 2.87
CA ALA A 1 -4.88 7.31 3.17
C ALA A 1 -6.32 7.69 2.83
N LEU A 2 -6.85 8.83 3.32
CA LEU A 2 -8.25 9.23 3.09
C LEU A 2 -8.64 9.30 1.60
N ALA A 3 -7.85 9.97 0.76
CA ALA A 3 -8.12 10.05 -0.68
C ALA A 3 -8.19 8.66 -1.34
N PHE A 4 -7.34 7.71 -0.93
CA PHE A 4 -7.37 6.34 -1.45
C PHE A 4 -8.62 5.58 -0.98
N ALA A 5 -9.05 5.77 0.26
CA ALA A 5 -10.27 5.15 0.78
C ALA A 5 -11.54 5.66 0.06
N GLN A 6 -11.50 6.87 -0.51
CA GLN A 6 -12.61 7.44 -1.27
C GLN A 6 -12.59 7.03 -2.74
N SER A 7 -11.41 6.80 -3.32
CA SER A 7 -11.26 6.62 -4.77
C SER A 7 -11.04 5.16 -5.21
N LEU A 8 -10.51 4.30 -4.33
CA LEU A 8 -10.25 2.91 -4.70
C LEU A 8 -11.53 2.05 -4.62
N PRO A 9 -11.68 1.04 -5.50
CA PRO A 9 -12.70 0.02 -5.35
C PRO A 9 -12.64 -0.65 -3.97
N TYR A 10 -13.72 -1.32 -3.58
CA TYR A 10 -13.73 -2.09 -2.35
C TYR A 10 -12.64 -3.17 -2.39
N GLY A 11 -11.78 -3.19 -1.38
CA GLY A 11 -10.64 -4.09 -1.29
C GLY A 11 -9.75 -3.74 -0.10
N VAL A 12 -8.68 -4.53 0.06
CA VAL A 12 -7.68 -4.33 1.11
C VAL A 12 -6.41 -3.77 0.48
N TYR A 13 -6.00 -2.59 0.90
CA TYR A 13 -4.83 -1.88 0.37
C TYR A 13 -3.95 -1.36 1.50
N ILE A 14 -2.66 -1.26 1.23
CA ILE A 14 -1.69 -0.63 2.14
C ILE A 14 -1.35 0.75 1.59
N ALA A 15 -1.57 1.80 2.38
CA ALA A 15 -1.22 3.16 2.01
C ALA A 15 -0.03 3.67 2.84
N MET A 16 1.09 4.00 2.20
CA MET A 16 2.30 4.50 2.86
C MET A 16 3.04 5.49 1.93
N ASN A 17 3.58 6.57 2.49
CA ASN A 17 4.36 7.57 1.77
C ASN A 17 3.69 8.16 0.51
N GLY A 18 2.37 8.40 0.58
CA GLY A 18 1.61 8.97 -0.54
C GLY A 18 1.36 8.02 -1.71
N ARG A 19 1.70 6.73 -1.56
CA ARG A 19 1.40 5.66 -2.52
C ARG A 19 0.45 4.64 -1.89
N TYR A 20 -0.20 3.84 -2.73
CA TYR A 20 -0.97 2.68 -2.30
C TYR A 20 -0.39 1.41 -2.92
N PHE A 21 -0.69 0.29 -2.30
CA PHE A 21 -0.17 -1.03 -2.64
C PHE A 21 -1.26 -2.07 -2.46
N ASP A 22 -1.33 -3.06 -3.34
CA ASP A 22 -2.18 -4.25 -3.15
C ASP A 22 -1.64 -5.08 -1.99
N ASN A 23 -2.51 -5.41 -1.04
CA ASN A 23 -2.11 -6.12 0.19
C ASN A 23 -1.41 -7.48 -0.09
N ASP A 24 -1.80 -8.15 -1.17
CA ASP A 24 -1.30 -9.49 -1.55
C ASP A 24 -0.03 -9.43 -2.42
N LYS A 25 0.31 -8.24 -2.95
CA LYS A 25 1.42 -8.05 -3.90
C LYS A 25 2.55 -7.20 -3.36
N VAL A 26 2.69 -7.13 -2.04
CA VAL A 26 3.77 -6.35 -1.42
C VAL A 26 4.51 -7.06 -0.31
N ARG A 27 5.79 -6.73 -0.22
CA ARG A 27 6.68 -7.17 0.85
C ARG A 27 7.26 -5.96 1.56
N LYS A 28 7.25 -5.99 2.90
CA LYS A 28 7.94 -4.97 3.69
C LYS A 28 9.45 -5.20 3.68
N ASN A 29 10.18 -4.26 3.11
CA ASN A 29 11.63 -4.20 3.25
C ASN A 29 11.96 -3.69 4.66
N LYS A 30 12.50 -4.57 5.52
CA LYS A 30 12.81 -4.21 6.91
C LYS A 30 14.03 -3.30 7.03
N ASN A 31 14.89 -3.26 6.02
CA ASN A 31 16.09 -2.43 6.02
C ASN A 31 15.74 -0.96 5.72
N THR A 32 14.88 -0.74 4.72
CA THR A 32 14.45 0.61 4.32
C THR A 32 13.17 1.05 5.04
N GLY A 33 12.40 0.11 5.60
CA GLY A 33 11.11 0.36 6.23
C GLY A 33 9.94 0.55 5.25
N ILE A 34 10.19 0.40 3.94
CA ILE A 34 9.24 0.69 2.86
C ILE A 34 8.65 -0.62 2.31
N PHE A 35 7.41 -0.56 1.81
CA PHE A 35 6.81 -1.67 1.04
C PHE A 35 7.29 -1.65 -0.42
N GLU A 36 7.66 -2.82 -0.92
CA GLU A 36 8.10 -3.05 -2.29
C GLU A 36 7.11 -4.02 -2.97
N GLU A 37 6.85 -3.81 -4.26
CA GLU A 37 6.04 -4.72 -5.07
C GLU A 37 6.77 -6.07 -5.24
N ILE A 38 5.99 -7.16 -5.20
CA ILE A 38 6.47 -8.53 -5.44
C ILE A 38 6.39 -8.85 -6.93
#